data_AF-A0A3B9AKM2-F1
#
_entry.id   AF-A0A3B9AKM2-F1
#
_cell.length_a   1.000
_cell.length_b   1.000
_cell.length_c   1.000
_cell.angle_alpha   90.00
_cell.angle_beta   90.00
_cell.angle_gamma   90.00
#
_symmetry.space_group_name_H-M   'P 1'
#
loop_
_entity.id
_entity.type
_entity.pdbx_description
1 polymer ?
#
loop_
_entity_poly.entity_id
_entity_poly.type
_entity_poly.pdbx_seq_one_letter_code
_entity_poly.pdbx_strand_id
1 'polypeptide(L)'
;MSKEVKIYPRIIERIEDWPIYRLSKDRSEFVREIDDATFHRLLNKHRKDLSDVLSKTIYQERIRIKEDPWKVDPPNDRSFWNRISKRLIKKSLDRDDAEARAENEQILRKIIHRYSEEIVGTFQISTFRFAQRFLTA
;
A
#
# COMPACT_ATOMS: atom_id res chain seq x y z
N MET A 1 -41.21 -13.55 -1.33
CA MET A 1 -41.32 -12.80 -0.07
C MET A 1 -40.26 -11.71 -0.09
N SER A 2 -40.62 -10.44 -0.23
CA SER A 2 -39.65 -9.35 -0.04
C SER A 2 -39.27 -9.32 1.44
N LYS A 3 -37.98 -9.38 1.75
CA LYS A 3 -37.50 -9.10 3.11
C LYS A 3 -37.71 -7.61 3.35
N GLU A 4 -38.36 -7.24 4.46
CA GLU A 4 -38.36 -5.85 4.91
C GLU A 4 -36.91 -5.40 5.16
N VAL A 5 -36.48 -4.37 4.44
CA VAL A 5 -35.15 -3.79 4.61
C VAL A 5 -35.21 -2.79 5.77
N LYS A 6 -34.65 -3.18 6.91
CA LYS A 6 -34.53 -2.28 8.07
C LYS A 6 -33.41 -1.26 7.82
N ILE A 7 -33.77 0.02 7.70
CA ILE A 7 -32.83 1.13 7.54
C ILE A 7 -32.43 1.65 8.92
N TYR A 8 -31.13 1.68 9.21
CA TYR A 8 -30.60 2.26 10.44
C TYR A 8 -30.24 3.74 10.22
N PRO A 9 -30.38 4.59 11.24
CA PRO A 9 -29.92 5.98 11.18
C PRO A 9 -28.39 6.02 11.01
N ARG A 10 -27.90 7.10 10.41
CA ARG A 10 -26.47 7.29 10.22
C ARG A 10 -25.83 7.69 11.55
N ILE A 11 -24.63 7.17 11.82
CA ILE A 11 -23.83 7.58 12.98
C ILE A 11 -23.36 9.04 12.81
N ILE A 12 -22.99 9.42 11.58
CA ILE A 12 -22.62 10.78 11.19
C ILE A 12 -23.52 11.18 10.03
N GLU A 13 -24.33 12.22 10.20
CA GLU A 13 -25.34 12.61 9.21
C GLU A 13 -24.72 13.10 7.90
N ARG A 14 -23.78 14.02 8.02
CA ARG A 14 -23.09 14.67 6.89
C ARG A 14 -21.98 13.78 6.37
N ILE A 15 -22.03 13.44 5.09
CA ILE A 15 -21.03 12.57 4.46
C ILE A 15 -19.64 13.23 4.44
N GLU A 16 -19.59 14.55 4.44
CA GLU A 16 -18.35 15.34 4.46
C GLU A 16 -17.55 15.16 5.76
N ASP A 17 -18.26 14.83 6.85
CA ASP A 17 -17.68 14.60 8.17
C ASP A 17 -17.23 13.14 8.34
N TRP A 18 -17.49 12.28 7.35
CA TRP A 18 -17.09 10.88 7.43
C TRP A 18 -15.57 10.76 7.34
N PRO A 19 -14.94 9.92 8.18
CA PRO A 19 -13.49 9.69 8.10
C PRO A 19 -13.03 9.31 6.70
N ILE A 20 -13.75 8.41 6.03
CA ILE A 20 -13.41 7.97 4.67
C ILE A 20 -13.53 9.09 3.63
N TYR A 21 -14.48 10.02 3.81
CA TYR A 21 -14.60 11.20 2.94
C TYR A 21 -13.39 12.12 3.13
N ARG A 22 -13.04 12.44 4.39
CA ARG A 22 -11.92 13.32 4.70
C ARG A 22 -10.58 12.73 4.25
N LEU A 23 -10.38 11.43 4.43
CA LEU A 23 -9.21 10.71 3.93
C LEU A 23 -9.15 10.72 2.39
N SER A 24 -10.30 10.58 1.72
CA SER A 24 -10.34 10.61 0.26
C SER A 24 -10.14 12.01 -0.35
N LYS A 25 -10.33 13.08 0.44
CA LYS A 25 -10.17 14.48 -0.01
C LYS A 25 -8.71 14.84 -0.29
N ASP A 26 -7.78 14.32 0.50
CA ASP A 26 -6.35 14.52 0.31
C ASP A 26 -5.60 13.20 0.32
N ARG A 27 -5.85 12.40 -0.72
CA ARG A 27 -5.23 11.08 -0.89
C ARG A 27 -3.70 11.19 -0.92
N SER A 28 -3.16 12.19 -1.60
CA SER A 28 -1.72 12.35 -1.78
C SER A 28 -1.02 12.61 -0.46
N GLU A 29 -1.58 13.49 0.37
CA GLU A 29 -1.06 13.73 1.71
C GLU A 29 -1.15 12.49 2.59
N PHE A 30 -2.28 11.78 2.54
CA PHE A 30 -2.46 10.56 3.32
C PHE A 30 -1.46 9.46 2.94
N VAL A 31 -1.20 9.26 1.64
CA VAL A 31 -0.17 8.31 1.17
C VAL A 31 1.21 8.73 1.69
N ARG A 32 1.54 10.02 1.66
CA ARG A 32 2.81 10.54 2.19
C ARG A 32 2.97 10.27 3.68
N GLU A 33 1.93 10.49 4.48
CA GLU A 33 1.94 10.18 5.91
C GLU A 33 2.16 8.69 6.18
N ILE A 34 1.48 7.81 5.42
CA ILE A 34 1.68 6.35 5.52
C ILE A 34 3.12 5.98 5.17
N ASP A 35 3.63 6.52 4.06
CA ASP A 35 4.98 6.22 3.58
C ASP A 35 6.02 6.59 4.61
N ASP A 36 5.96 7.81 5.15
CA ASP A 36 6.90 8.28 6.14
C ASP A 36 6.78 7.53 7.46
N ALA A 37 5.56 7.36 7.99
CA ALA A 37 5.37 6.63 9.24
C ALA A 37 5.88 5.18 9.15
N THR A 38 5.59 4.51 8.03
CA THR A 38 5.99 3.12 7.79
C THR A 38 7.51 3.02 7.57
N PHE A 39 8.09 3.94 6.80
CA PHE A 39 9.52 3.98 6.55
C PHE A 39 10.31 4.12 7.85
N HIS A 40 9.99 5.12 8.67
CA HIS A 40 10.69 5.34 9.94
C HIS A 40 10.53 4.15 10.89
N ARG A 41 9.33 3.55 10.97
CA ARG A 41 9.08 2.38 11.79
C ARG A 41 9.93 1.18 11.35
N LEU A 42 9.98 0.88 10.05
CA LEU A 42 10.72 -0.26 9.52
C LEU A 42 12.23 -0.03 9.58
N LEU A 43 12.70 1.18 9.30
CA LEU A 43 14.12 1.54 9.39
C LEU A 43 14.63 1.42 10.83
N ASN A 44 13.85 1.91 11.81
CA ASN A 44 14.20 1.80 13.23
C ASN A 44 14.25 0.33 13.68
N LYS A 45 13.30 -0.49 13.20
CA LYS A 45 13.23 -1.91 13.54
C LYS A 45 14.37 -2.72 12.92
N HIS A 46 14.74 -2.43 11.67
CA HIS A 46 15.66 -3.23 10.87
C HIS A 46 16.99 -2.54 10.55
N ARG A 47 17.47 -1.68 11.47
CA ARG A 47 18.64 -0.84 11.25
C ARG A 47 19.92 -1.62 10.88
N LYS A 48 20.06 -2.85 11.36
CA LYS A 48 21.26 -3.68 11.17
C LYS A 48 21.10 -4.74 10.08
N ASP A 49 19.87 -5.13 9.76
CA ASP A 49 19.52 -6.28 8.92
C ASP A 49 18.66 -5.88 7.72
N LEU A 50 18.53 -4.58 7.41
CA LEU A 50 17.67 -4.10 6.32
C LEU A 50 17.95 -4.80 4.98
N SER A 51 19.22 -5.01 4.62
CA SER A 51 19.59 -5.71 3.38
C SER A 51 19.07 -7.16 3.33
N ASP A 52 19.11 -7.86 4.46
CA ASP A 52 18.59 -9.24 4.58
C ASP A 52 17.06 -9.27 4.47
N VAL A 53 16.40 -8.35 5.17
CA VAL A 53 14.95 -8.22 5.12
C VAL A 53 14.50 -7.92 3.70
N LEU A 54 15.12 -6.96 3.02
CA LEU A 54 14.82 -6.62 1.64
C LEU A 54 15.06 -7.83 0.71
N SER A 55 16.19 -8.52 0.85
CA SER A 55 16.51 -9.72 0.07
C SER A 55 15.42 -10.79 0.21
N LYS A 56 15.03 -11.07 1.46
CA LYS A 56 13.99 -12.05 1.78
C LYS A 56 12.64 -11.64 1.23
N THR A 57 12.22 -10.38 1.43
CA THR A 57 10.96 -9.86 0.92
C THR A 57 10.90 -9.95 -0.60
N ILE A 58 11.94 -9.51 -1.30
CA ILE A 58 12.00 -9.57 -2.78
C ILE A 58 11.92 -11.02 -3.26
N TYR A 59 12.60 -11.95 -2.58
CA TYR A 59 12.53 -13.37 -2.93
C TYR A 59 11.12 -13.94 -2.74
N GLN A 60 10.49 -13.68 -1.59
CA GLN A 60 9.14 -14.15 -1.27
C GLN A 60 8.09 -13.58 -2.23
N GLU A 61 8.14 -12.29 -2.54
CA GLU A 61 7.19 -11.67 -3.49
C GLU A 61 7.35 -12.20 -4.90
N ARG A 62 8.58 -12.47 -5.36
CA ARG A 62 8.81 -13.09 -6.67
C ARG A 62 8.25 -14.51 -6.74
N ILE A 63 8.28 -15.26 -5.64
CA ILE A 63 7.62 -16.57 -5.55
C ILE A 63 6.11 -16.39 -5.55
N ARG A 64 5.56 -15.49 -4.72
CA ARG A 64 4.12 -15.22 -4.66
C ARG A 64 3.54 -14.89 -6.04
N ILE A 65 4.14 -13.94 -6.77
CA ILE A 65 3.68 -13.54 -8.11
C ILE A 65 3.71 -14.72 -9.10
N LYS A 66 4.62 -15.67 -8.91
CA LYS A 66 4.76 -16.82 -9.81
C LYS A 66 3.80 -17.95 -9.45
N GLU A 67 3.67 -18.26 -8.16
CA GLU A 67 2.97 -19.45 -7.67
C GLU A 67 1.52 -19.14 -7.25
N ASP A 68 1.23 -17.94 -6.75
CA ASP A 68 -0.09 -17.47 -6.29
C ASP A 68 -0.36 -16.00 -6.70
N PRO A 69 -0.53 -15.72 -8.01
CA PRO A 69 -0.86 -14.39 -8.50
C PRO A 69 -2.29 -14.01 -8.11
N TRP A 70 -2.47 -12.79 -7.61
CA TRP A 70 -3.78 -12.27 -7.25
C TRP A 70 -4.41 -11.53 -8.42
N LYS A 71 -5.75 -11.60 -8.52
CA LYS A 71 -6.50 -10.90 -9.58
C LYS A 71 -6.29 -9.37 -9.56
N VAL A 72 -5.95 -8.83 -8.40
CA VAL A 72 -5.72 -7.40 -8.19
C VAL A 72 -4.25 -6.99 -8.35
N ASP A 73 -3.34 -7.93 -8.63
CA ASP A 73 -1.92 -7.62 -8.83
C ASP A 73 -1.74 -6.65 -10.01
N PRO A 74 -0.89 -5.61 -9.88
CA PRO A 74 -0.62 -4.73 -11.01
C PRO A 74 0.01 -5.49 -12.18
N PRO A 75 -0.32 -5.14 -13.45
CA PRO A 75 0.24 -5.82 -14.61
C PRO A 75 1.77 -5.69 -14.71
N ASN A 76 2.35 -4.69 -14.03
CA ASN A 76 3.78 -4.45 -14.01
C ASN A 76 4.52 -5.09 -12.82
N ASP A 77 3.85 -5.90 -11.98
CA ASP A 77 4.41 -6.37 -10.70
C ASP A 77 5.69 -7.17 -10.86
N ARG A 78 5.68 -8.17 -11.74
CA ARG A 78 6.89 -8.93 -12.09
C ARG A 78 8.04 -8.03 -12.56
N SER A 79 7.76 -6.99 -13.36
CA SER A 79 8.78 -6.08 -13.88
C SER A 79 9.37 -5.19 -12.78
N PHE A 80 8.55 -4.75 -11.83
CA PHE A 80 8.96 -3.97 -10.68
C PHE A 80 9.91 -4.77 -9.78
N TRP A 81 9.50 -5.97 -9.37
CA TRP A 81 10.33 -6.80 -8.49
C TRP A 81 11.64 -7.23 -9.14
N ASN A 82 11.65 -7.48 -10.46
CA ASN A 82 12.88 -7.73 -11.20
C ASN A 82 13.82 -6.52 -11.17
N ARG A 83 13.29 -5.29 -11.29
CA ARG A 83 14.10 -4.06 -11.23
C ARG A 83 14.65 -3.83 -9.83
N ILE A 84 13.83 -4.00 -8.80
CA ILE A 84 14.24 -3.86 -7.39
C ILE A 84 15.32 -4.90 -7.04
N SER A 85 15.12 -6.17 -7.43
CA SER A 85 16.09 -7.24 -7.23
C SER A 85 17.45 -6.92 -7.87
N LYS A 86 17.47 -6.48 -9.14
CA LYS A 86 18.70 -6.08 -9.82
C LYS A 86 19.40 -4.91 -9.13
N ARG A 87 18.63 -3.94 -8.62
CA ARG A 87 19.17 -2.78 -7.90
C ARG A 87 19.83 -3.20 -6.60
N LEU A 88 19.18 -4.07 -5.82
CA LEU A 88 19.71 -4.58 -4.56
C LEU A 88 21.06 -5.30 -4.77
N ILE A 89 21.09 -6.25 -5.70
CA ILE A 89 22.30 -7.05 -6.00
C ILE A 89 23.47 -6.17 -6.45
N LYS A 90 23.20 -5.13 -7.26
CA LYS A 90 24.25 -4.29 -7.82
C LYS A 90 24.84 -3.30 -6.82
N LYS A 91 24.04 -2.81 -5.87
CA LYS A 91 24.37 -1.58 -5.13
C LYS A 91 24.27 -1.67 -3.62
N SER A 92 23.74 -2.75 -3.04
CA SER A 92 23.33 -2.69 -1.63
C SER A 92 23.62 -3.95 -0.79
N LEU A 93 24.53 -4.80 -1.30
CA LEU A 93 24.97 -6.02 -0.61
C LEU A 93 26.08 -5.77 0.42
N ASP A 94 26.89 -4.71 0.26
CA ASP A 94 27.87 -4.32 1.26
C ASP A 94 27.18 -3.59 2.43
N ARG A 95 27.34 -4.08 3.65
CA ARG A 95 26.62 -3.54 4.83
C ARG A 95 27.39 -2.42 5.51
N ASP A 96 28.69 -2.36 5.30
CA ASP A 96 29.57 -1.39 5.94
C ASP A 96 29.75 -0.16 5.08
N ASP A 97 29.43 -0.27 3.79
CA ASP A 97 29.36 0.84 2.86
C ASP A 97 28.14 1.76 3.11
N ALA A 98 28.41 3.06 3.18
CA ALA A 98 27.39 4.08 3.40
C ALA A 98 26.47 4.25 2.19
N GLU A 99 26.99 4.10 0.98
CA GLU A 99 26.19 4.20 -0.25
C GLU A 99 25.20 3.03 -0.34
N ALA A 100 25.62 1.83 0.00
CA ALA A 100 24.78 0.65 0.06
C ALA A 100 23.65 0.77 1.09
N ARG A 101 23.90 1.39 2.25
CA ARG A 101 22.84 1.71 3.23
C ARG A 101 21.81 2.70 2.66
N ALA A 102 22.27 3.78 2.03
CA ALA A 102 21.39 4.75 1.40
C ALA A 102 20.56 4.12 0.25
N GLU A 103 21.15 3.23 -0.54
CA GLU A 103 20.46 2.49 -1.59
C GLU A 103 19.40 1.54 -1.02
N ASN A 104 19.70 0.85 0.09
CA ASN A 104 18.72 0.02 0.80
C ASN A 104 17.53 0.84 1.31
N GLU A 105 17.77 2.03 1.90
CA GLU A 105 16.70 2.94 2.32
C GLU A 105 15.83 3.40 1.14
N GLN A 106 16.44 3.71 0.00
CA GLN A 106 15.69 4.08 -1.21
C GLN A 106 14.89 2.91 -1.79
N ILE A 107 15.40 1.68 -1.69
CA ILE A 107 14.65 0.48 -2.08
C ILE A 107 13.45 0.30 -1.16
N LEU A 108 13.65 0.44 0.16
CA LEU A 108 12.58 0.35 1.14
C LEU A 108 11.47 1.37 0.86
N ARG A 109 11.82 2.66 0.65
CA ARG A 109 10.84 3.70 0.30
C ARG A 109 10.02 3.35 -0.94
N LYS A 110 10.65 2.80 -1.98
CA LYS A 110 9.96 2.41 -3.22
C LYS A 110 8.98 1.26 -3.01
N ILE A 111 9.34 0.28 -2.18
CA ILE A 111 8.46 -0.85 -1.87
C ILE A 111 7.26 -0.35 -1.06
N ILE A 112 7.50 0.46 -0.01
CA ILE A 112 6.43 1.03 0.83
C ILE A 112 5.48 1.85 -0.03
N HIS A 113 5.99 2.81 -0.80
CA HIS A 113 5.17 3.69 -1.63
C HIS A 113 4.28 2.91 -2.61
N ARG A 114 4.82 1.85 -3.23
CA ARG A 114 4.05 0.98 -4.12
C ARG A 114 2.85 0.38 -3.39
N TYR A 115 3.07 -0.22 -2.22
CA TYR A 115 1.98 -0.83 -1.46
C TYR A 115 1.00 0.22 -0.91
N SER A 116 1.49 1.38 -0.48
CA SER A 116 0.61 2.50 -0.05
C SER A 116 -0.33 2.92 -1.18
N GLU A 117 0.17 3.04 -2.40
CA GLU A 117 -0.65 3.35 -3.58
C GLU A 117 -1.66 2.25 -3.91
N GLU A 118 -1.31 0.97 -3.70
CA GLU A 118 -2.18 -0.19 -3.94
C GLU A 118 -3.29 -0.34 -2.89
N ILE A 119 -2.99 -0.12 -1.60
CA ILE A 119 -3.96 -0.32 -0.50
C ILE A 119 -4.90 0.87 -0.31
N VAL A 120 -4.48 2.08 -0.70
CA VAL A 120 -5.30 3.28 -0.52
C VAL A 120 -6.46 3.26 -1.51
N GLY A 121 -7.63 2.91 -0.99
CA GLY A 121 -8.87 2.88 -1.73
C GLY A 121 -9.35 4.25 -2.19
N THR A 122 -10.18 4.26 -3.23
CA THR A 122 -10.90 5.47 -3.68
C THR A 122 -12.33 5.45 -3.14
N PHE A 123 -12.78 6.57 -2.57
CA PHE A 123 -14.16 6.72 -2.12
C PHE A 123 -14.95 7.59 -3.08
N GLN A 124 -15.72 6.94 -3.96
CA GLN A 124 -16.56 7.63 -4.94
C GLN A 124 -17.96 7.86 -4.36
N ILE A 125 -18.23 9.11 -3.97
CA ILE A 125 -19.49 9.50 -3.32
C ILE A 125 -20.70 9.23 -4.22
N SER A 126 -20.57 9.43 -5.53
CA SER A 126 -21.62 9.14 -6.51
C SER A 126 -21.99 7.65 -6.51
N THR A 127 -20.98 6.77 -6.57
CA THR A 127 -21.15 5.32 -6.50
C THR A 127 -21.78 4.89 -5.18
N PHE A 128 -21.31 5.46 -4.06
CA PHE A 128 -21.90 5.20 -2.74
C PHE A 128 -23.38 5.60 -2.69
N ARG A 129 -23.72 6.82 -3.13
CA ARG A 129 -25.10 7.32 -3.16
C ARG A 129 -26.00 6.48 -4.06
N PHE A 130 -25.48 6.02 -5.20
CA PHE A 130 -26.20 5.11 -6.09
C PHE A 130 -26.51 3.79 -5.38
N ALA A 131 -25.48 3.12 -4.82
CA ALA A 131 -25.64 1.84 -4.13
C ALA A 131 -26.62 1.96 -2.95
N GLN A 132 -26.52 3.05 -2.16
CA GLN A 132 -27.45 3.30 -1.07
C GLN A 132 -28.88 3.38 -1.58
N ARG A 133 -29.16 4.22 -2.58
CA ARG A 133 -30.51 4.34 -3.16
C ARG A 133 -31.01 3.02 -3.72
N PHE A 134 -30.16 2.26 -4.42
CA PHE A 134 -30.54 0.99 -5.01
C PHE A 134 -30.92 -0.07 -3.96
N LEU A 135 -30.22 -0.08 -2.81
CA LEU A 135 -30.45 -1.05 -1.74
C LEU A 135 -31.56 -0.65 -0.75
N THR A 136 -31.92 0.64 -0.70
CA THR A 136 -32.93 1.18 0.22
C THR A 136 -34.19 1.71 -0.47
N ALA A 137 -34.26 1.64 -1.81
CA ALA A 137 -35.49 1.90 -2.58
C ALA A 137 -36.40 0.66 -2.58
#